data_AF-A0A950WX52-F1
#
_entry.id   AF-A0A950WX52-F1
#
_cell.length_a   1.000
_cell.length_b   1.000
_cell.length_c   1.000
_cell.angle_alpha   90.00
_cell.angle_beta   90.00
_cell.angle_gamma   90.00
#
_symmetry.space_group_name_H-M   'P 1'
#
loop_
_entity.id
_entity.type
_entity.pdbx_description
1 polymer ?
#
loop_
_entity_poly.entity_id
_entity_poly.type
_entity_poly.pdbx_seq_one_letter_code
_entity_poly.pdbx_strand_id
1 'polypeptide(L)'
;AHVPLMAAIGTSSSYCMPAFGAALGAAAVGLFASDKPDADDVRPSTLRPDAAAALRWVQSKYEKRFHTDMSAAALAGFANTWGLLVHVLPAASSMTPAGVARAALSVKLPLGGLPNGSGIDFAGPGTAAAGSNRNAASVIWQWVAPGKRTVVWPPSFAYEPLKVLPIEQ
;
A
#
# COMPACT_ATOMS: atom_id res chain seq x y z
N ALA A 1 18.80 32.27 -13.23
CA ALA A 1 17.97 31.19 -13.83
C ALA A 1 17.46 30.31 -12.71
N HIS A 2 16.15 30.27 -12.48
CA HIS A 2 15.55 29.34 -11.52
C HIS A 2 15.33 28.01 -12.24
N VAL A 3 15.98 26.95 -11.78
CA VAL A 3 15.71 25.61 -12.29
C VAL A 3 14.39 25.15 -11.67
N PRO A 4 13.36 24.78 -12.45
CA PRO A 4 12.13 24.22 -11.90
C PRO A 4 12.47 22.89 -11.20
N LEU A 5 12.18 22.81 -9.91
CA LEU A 5 12.28 21.55 -9.17
C LEU A 5 11.25 20.58 -9.75
N MET A 6 11.72 19.61 -10.53
CA MET A 6 10.84 18.64 -11.20
C MET A 6 10.37 17.50 -10.28
N ALA A 7 11.16 17.15 -9.27
CA ALA A 7 10.78 16.19 -8.23
C ALA A 7 11.69 16.32 -7.00
N ALA A 8 11.10 16.26 -5.80
CA ALA A 8 11.82 15.91 -4.57
C ALA A 8 11.34 14.52 -4.13
N ILE A 9 12.22 13.53 -4.20
CA ILE A 9 11.93 12.18 -3.71
C ILE A 9 12.15 12.19 -2.19
N GLY A 10 11.04 12.24 -1.44
CA GLY A 10 11.03 12.06 0.01
C GLY A 10 11.23 10.60 0.40
N THR A 11 11.81 10.39 1.59
CA THR A 11 12.19 9.09 2.13
C THR A 11 10.96 8.21 2.45
N SER A 12 11.13 6.89 2.48
CA SER A 12 10.01 5.94 2.60
C SER A 12 9.46 5.79 4.02
N SER A 13 8.15 5.50 4.10
CA SER A 13 7.34 5.24 5.30
C SER A 13 7.18 6.40 6.29
N SER A 14 5.95 6.60 6.77
CA SER A 14 5.55 7.51 7.87
C SER A 14 5.45 9.01 7.56
N TYR A 15 5.94 9.49 6.42
CA TYR A 15 5.79 10.90 6.00
C TYR A 15 4.42 11.21 5.36
N CYS A 16 3.55 10.21 5.22
CA CYS A 16 2.16 10.38 4.80
C CYS A 16 1.17 10.39 5.99
N MET A 17 1.61 10.20 7.23
CA MET A 17 0.67 10.12 8.36
C MET A 17 0.03 11.48 8.65
N PRO A 18 -1.25 11.54 9.08
CA PRO A 18 -1.91 12.81 9.45
C PRO A 18 -1.11 13.64 10.46
N ALA A 19 -0.44 13.00 11.42
CA ALA A 19 0.41 13.65 12.42
C ALA A 19 1.59 14.42 11.80
N PHE A 20 2.15 13.95 10.67
CA PHE A 20 3.20 14.66 9.95
C PHE A 20 2.70 15.98 9.37
N GLY A 21 1.55 15.94 8.70
CA GLY A 21 0.90 17.14 8.17
C GLY A 21 0.49 18.13 9.26
N ALA A 22 0.03 17.63 10.40
CA ALA A 22 -0.30 18.45 11.57
C ALA A 22 0.93 19.16 12.16
N ALA A 23 2.09 18.49 12.20
CA ALA A 23 3.31 19.05 12.74
C ALA A 23 3.96 20.11 11.83
N LEU A 24 3.94 19.90 10.51
CA LEU A 24 4.61 20.78 9.54
C LEU A 24 3.70 21.84 8.90
N GLY A 25 2.39 21.63 8.89
CA GLY A 25 1.44 22.56 8.27
C GLY A 25 1.80 22.88 6.82
N ALA A 26 1.96 24.17 6.51
CA ALA A 26 2.33 24.65 5.17
C ALA A 26 3.69 24.12 4.68
N ALA A 27 4.61 23.79 5.58
CA ALA A 27 5.92 23.26 5.20
C ALA A 27 5.87 21.82 4.67
N ALA A 28 4.76 21.09 4.86
CA ALA A 28 4.57 19.78 4.25
C ALA A 28 4.18 19.87 2.76
N VAL A 29 3.61 21.00 2.31
CA VAL A 29 3.02 21.13 0.98
C VAL A 29 4.08 20.96 -0.11
N GLY A 30 3.81 20.08 -1.08
CA GLY A 30 4.73 19.70 -2.16
C GLY A 30 5.57 18.47 -1.86
N LEU A 31 5.59 17.98 -0.61
CA LEU A 31 6.31 16.76 -0.27
C LEU A 31 5.60 15.52 -0.83
N PHE A 32 6.41 14.62 -1.40
CA PHE A 32 5.99 13.30 -1.83
C PHE A 32 6.43 12.24 -0.82
N ALA A 33 5.60 11.23 -0.60
CA ALA A 33 5.93 10.07 0.22
C ALA A 33 5.54 8.78 -0.50
N SER A 34 6.48 7.84 -0.58
CA SER A 34 6.21 6.47 -1.04
C SER A 34 5.81 5.59 0.14
N ASP A 35 4.65 4.96 0.06
CA ASP A 35 4.12 4.06 1.10
C ASP A 35 3.19 3.00 0.48
N LYS A 36 2.57 2.19 1.32
CA LYS A 36 1.41 1.33 1.01
C LYS A 36 0.11 2.16 1.00
N PRO A 37 -0.92 1.73 0.26
CA PRO A 37 -2.23 2.39 0.28
C PRO A 37 -2.90 2.29 1.65
N ASP A 38 -3.63 3.33 2.06
CA ASP A 38 -4.60 3.24 3.15
C ASP A 38 -5.85 2.47 2.65
N ALA A 39 -6.70 2.02 3.57
CA ALA A 39 -7.88 1.24 3.20
C ALA A 39 -8.85 2.02 2.30
N ASP A 40 -8.94 3.33 2.50
CA ASP A 40 -9.77 4.21 1.69
C ASP A 40 -9.21 4.47 0.29
N ASP A 41 -7.93 4.17 0.04
CA ASP A 41 -7.35 4.28 -1.30
C ASP A 41 -7.55 3.04 -2.16
N VAL A 42 -7.94 1.93 -1.53
CA VAL A 42 -8.15 0.67 -2.23
C VAL A 42 -9.56 0.64 -2.79
N ARG A 43 -9.68 0.90 -4.09
CA ARG A 43 -10.95 0.83 -4.80
C ARG A 43 -11.43 -0.63 -4.90
N PRO A 44 -12.57 -1.02 -4.30
CA PRO A 44 -13.00 -2.42 -4.33
C PRO A 44 -13.26 -2.97 -5.73
N SER A 45 -13.56 -2.10 -6.71
CA SER A 45 -13.75 -2.46 -8.12
C SER A 45 -12.47 -2.84 -8.85
N THR A 46 -11.29 -2.50 -8.32
CA THR A 46 -9.98 -2.91 -8.88
C THR A 46 -9.47 -4.22 -8.28
N LEU A 47 -10.20 -4.77 -7.30
CA LEU A 47 -9.86 -6.02 -6.62
C LEU A 47 -10.60 -7.19 -7.25
N ARG A 48 -10.04 -8.39 -7.08
CA ARG A 48 -10.81 -9.62 -7.28
C ARG A 48 -12.00 -9.67 -6.31
N PRO A 49 -13.13 -10.31 -6.67
CA PRO A 49 -14.33 -10.33 -5.83
C PRO A 49 -14.10 -10.87 -4.41
N ASP A 50 -13.25 -11.88 -4.26
CA ASP A 50 -12.84 -12.47 -2.97
C ASP A 50 -12.03 -11.49 -2.12
N ALA A 51 -11.04 -10.83 -2.71
CA ALA A 51 -10.26 -9.78 -2.05
C ALA A 51 -11.12 -8.57 -1.64
N ALA A 52 -12.04 -8.15 -2.51
CA ALA A 52 -12.99 -7.07 -2.22
C ALA A 52 -13.94 -7.42 -1.07
N ALA A 53 -14.40 -8.68 -1.01
CA ALA A 53 -15.24 -9.15 0.09
C ALA A 53 -14.46 -9.18 1.42
N ALA A 54 -13.21 -9.65 1.39
CA ALA A 54 -12.34 -9.66 2.57
C ALA A 54 -12.02 -8.23 3.06
N LEU A 55 -11.78 -7.27 2.15
CA LEU A 55 -11.57 -5.86 2.50
C LEU A 55 -12.81 -5.27 3.21
N ARG A 56 -13.99 -5.41 2.62
CA ARG A 56 -15.24 -4.91 3.24
C ARG A 56 -15.51 -5.55 4.60
N TRP A 57 -15.24 -6.85 4.72
CA TRP A 57 -15.41 -7.57 5.97
C TRP A 57 -14.47 -7.04 7.06
N VAL A 58 -13.18 -6.90 6.77
CA VAL A 58 -12.21 -6.44 7.77
C VAL A 58 -12.44 -4.99 8.15
N GLN A 59 -12.75 -4.10 7.20
CA GLN A 59 -13.09 -2.70 7.49
C GLN A 59 -14.27 -2.61 8.47
N SER A 60 -15.35 -3.36 8.20
CA SER A 60 -16.50 -3.41 9.11
C SER A 60 -16.14 -3.94 10.50
N LYS A 61 -15.27 -4.95 10.60
CA LYS A 61 -14.84 -5.52 11.88
C LYS A 61 -13.93 -4.57 12.65
N TYR A 62 -13.01 -3.91 11.95
CA TYR A 62 -12.06 -2.98 12.54
C TYR A 62 -12.77 -1.75 13.08
N GLU A 63 -13.65 -1.13 12.28
CA GLU A 63 -14.43 0.05 12.68
C GLU A 63 -15.31 -0.25 13.90
N LYS A 64 -16.00 -1.40 13.92
CA LYS A 64 -16.80 -1.82 15.09
C LYS A 64 -15.97 -1.99 16.37
N ARG A 65 -14.70 -2.35 16.24
CA ARG A 65 -13.82 -2.68 17.39
C ARG A 65 -13.02 -1.48 17.89
N PHE A 66 -12.62 -0.60 16.99
CA PHE A 66 -11.67 0.49 17.25
C PHE A 66 -12.26 1.87 16.99
N HIS A 67 -13.47 1.97 16.41
CA HIS A 67 -14.17 3.23 16.13
C HIS A 67 -13.33 4.19 15.27
N THR A 68 -12.58 3.63 14.33
CA THR A 68 -11.75 4.35 13.38
C THR A 68 -11.44 3.46 12.18
N ASP A 69 -11.21 4.10 11.02
CA ASP A 69 -10.82 3.41 9.80
C ASP A 69 -9.45 2.73 9.91
N MET A 70 -9.23 1.74 9.04
CA MET A 70 -7.96 1.03 9.00
C MET A 70 -6.87 1.92 8.39
N SER A 71 -5.88 2.28 9.22
CA SER A 71 -4.61 2.80 8.71
C SER A 71 -3.97 1.83 7.71
N ALA A 72 -3.12 2.33 6.82
CA ALA A 72 -2.34 1.48 5.93
C ALA A 72 -1.57 0.37 6.68
N ALA A 73 -1.05 0.63 7.89
CA ALA A 73 -0.37 -0.40 8.69
C ALA A 73 -1.30 -1.54 9.12
N ALA A 74 -2.50 -1.21 9.60
CA ALA A 74 -3.51 -2.20 9.96
C ALA A 74 -3.94 -3.03 8.75
N LEU A 75 -4.19 -2.37 7.61
CA LEU A 75 -4.60 -3.04 6.38
C LEU A 75 -3.48 -3.94 5.82
N ALA A 76 -2.24 -3.48 5.81
CA ALA A 76 -1.11 -4.29 5.35
C ALA A 76 -0.87 -5.52 6.23
N GLY A 77 -0.95 -5.36 7.55
CA GLY A 77 -0.89 -6.49 8.49
C GLY A 77 -1.96 -7.53 8.17
N PHE A 78 -3.21 -7.09 8.03
CA PHE A 78 -4.31 -7.97 7.67
C PHE A 78 -4.10 -8.66 6.31
N ALA A 79 -3.81 -7.90 5.26
CA ALA A 79 -3.69 -8.44 3.90
C ALA A 79 -2.52 -9.44 3.78
N ASN A 80 -1.40 -9.19 4.46
CA ASN A 80 -0.26 -10.11 4.47
C ASN A 80 -0.59 -11.40 5.24
N THR A 81 -1.27 -11.30 6.38
CA THR A 81 -1.76 -12.47 7.13
C THR A 81 -2.80 -13.25 6.32
N TRP A 82 -3.71 -12.56 5.63
CA TRP A 82 -4.66 -13.18 4.71
C TRP A 82 -3.96 -13.93 3.58
N GLY A 83 -2.96 -13.30 2.96
CA GLY A 83 -2.07 -13.92 1.97
C GLY A 83 -1.45 -15.22 2.47
N LEU A 84 -0.89 -15.18 3.67
CA LEU A 84 -0.29 -16.36 4.31
C LEU A 84 -1.34 -17.46 4.56
N LEU A 85 -2.41 -17.14 5.27
CA LEU A 85 -3.36 -18.14 5.77
C LEU A 85 -4.28 -18.72 4.68
N VAL A 86 -4.70 -17.89 3.71
CA VAL A 86 -5.71 -18.26 2.71
C VAL A 86 -5.09 -18.76 1.41
N HIS A 87 -3.86 -18.32 1.09
CA HIS A 87 -3.24 -18.66 -0.19
C HIS A 87 -1.97 -19.50 -0.03
N VAL A 88 -1.06 -19.14 0.89
CA VAL A 88 0.24 -19.82 1.01
C VAL A 88 0.16 -21.13 1.79
N LEU A 89 -0.37 -21.11 3.02
CA LEU A 89 -0.43 -22.31 3.86
C LEU A 89 -1.23 -23.45 3.22
N PRO A 90 -2.38 -23.22 2.55
CA PRO A 90 -3.10 -24.29 1.86
C PRO A 90 -2.31 -24.93 0.70
N ALA A 91 -1.36 -24.20 0.10
CA ALA A 91 -0.50 -24.70 -0.96
C ALA A 91 0.77 -25.39 -0.45
N ALA A 92 1.05 -25.34 0.86
CA ALA A 92 2.28 -25.88 1.42
C ALA A 92 2.19 -27.39 1.65
N SER A 93 3.17 -28.13 1.11
CA SER A 93 3.31 -29.57 1.33
C SER A 93 3.73 -29.94 2.77
N SER A 94 4.21 -28.96 3.55
CA SER A 94 4.59 -29.12 4.95
C SER A 94 4.53 -27.78 5.68
N MET A 95 4.22 -27.81 6.97
CA MET A 95 4.15 -26.61 7.84
C MET A 95 5.53 -26.18 8.38
N THR A 96 6.61 -26.72 7.83
CA THR A 96 7.97 -26.27 8.15
C THR A 96 8.26 -24.94 7.46
N PRO A 97 9.16 -24.08 7.98
CA PRO A 97 9.53 -22.83 7.31
C PRO A 97 9.93 -23.00 5.84
N ALA A 98 10.70 -24.05 5.52
CA ALA A 98 11.09 -24.37 4.15
C ALA A 98 9.91 -24.83 3.27
N GLY A 99 8.93 -25.52 3.84
CA GLY A 99 7.69 -25.89 3.15
C GLY A 99 6.86 -24.67 2.79
N VAL A 100 6.64 -23.78 3.76
CA VAL A 100 5.89 -22.53 3.60
C VAL A 100 6.60 -21.58 2.62
N ALA A 101 7.93 -21.45 2.70
CA ALA A 101 8.69 -20.61 1.77
C ALA A 101 8.59 -21.11 0.32
N ARG A 102 8.67 -22.44 0.09
CA ARG A 102 8.46 -23.01 -1.25
C ARG A 102 7.05 -22.76 -1.76
N ALA A 103 6.03 -22.87 -0.91
CA ALA A 103 4.66 -22.55 -1.26
C ALA A 103 4.48 -21.07 -1.59
N ALA A 104 5.09 -20.17 -0.82
CA ALA A 104 5.04 -18.73 -1.09
C ALA A 104 5.67 -18.38 -2.43
N LEU A 105 6.74 -19.07 -2.82
CA LEU A 105 7.39 -18.90 -4.12
C LEU A 105 6.54 -19.43 -5.28
N SER A 106 5.74 -20.48 -5.07
CA SER A 106 4.89 -21.09 -6.11
C SER A 106 3.55 -20.38 -6.28
N VAL A 107 2.97 -19.84 -5.21
CA VAL A 107 1.71 -19.09 -5.26
C VAL A 107 1.90 -17.81 -6.05
N LYS A 108 1.06 -17.62 -7.07
CA LYS A 108 1.00 -16.41 -7.88
C LYS A 108 -0.39 -15.81 -7.83
N LEU A 109 -0.49 -14.58 -7.32
CA LEU A 109 -1.70 -13.77 -7.39
C LEU A 109 -1.40 -12.48 -8.15
N PRO A 110 -2.27 -12.08 -9.10
CA PRO A 110 -2.14 -10.78 -9.74
C PRO A 110 -2.38 -9.65 -8.73
N LEU A 111 -2.01 -8.43 -9.11
CA LEU A 111 -2.42 -7.22 -8.38
C LEU A 111 -3.95 -7.21 -8.20
N GLY A 112 -4.42 -6.72 -7.05
CA GLY A 112 -5.81 -6.80 -6.63
C GLY A 112 -6.23 -8.18 -6.09
N GLY A 113 -5.30 -9.13 -5.96
CA GLY A 113 -5.56 -10.46 -5.39
C GLY A 113 -5.61 -10.49 -3.87
N LEU A 114 -5.11 -9.46 -3.19
CA LEU A 114 -5.18 -9.29 -1.75
C LEU A 114 -6.00 -8.04 -1.37
N PRO A 115 -6.54 -7.98 -0.13
CA PRO A 115 -7.40 -6.88 0.31
C PRO A 115 -6.79 -5.48 0.23
N ASN A 116 -5.46 -5.37 0.27
CA ASN A 116 -4.75 -4.09 0.17
C ASN A 116 -4.39 -3.70 -1.28
N GLY A 117 -4.94 -4.39 -2.28
CA GLY A 117 -4.60 -4.19 -3.69
C GLY A 117 -3.32 -4.88 -4.16
N SER A 118 -2.57 -5.51 -3.26
CA SER A 118 -1.39 -6.31 -3.65
C SER A 118 -1.79 -7.62 -4.33
N GLY A 119 -0.82 -8.25 -4.98
CA GLY A 119 -0.82 -9.66 -5.32
C GLY A 119 0.25 -10.41 -4.54
N ILE A 120 0.58 -11.61 -5.02
CA ILE A 120 1.66 -12.45 -4.50
C ILE A 120 2.52 -12.86 -5.68
N ASP A 121 3.77 -12.42 -5.67
CA ASP A 121 4.80 -12.90 -6.57
C ASP A 121 6.18 -12.70 -5.94
N PHE A 122 6.56 -13.61 -5.04
CA PHE A 122 7.87 -13.57 -4.39
C PHE A 122 8.98 -13.92 -5.39
N ALA A 123 10.04 -13.10 -5.41
CA ALA A 123 11.22 -13.39 -6.21
C ALA A 123 12.05 -14.52 -5.57
N GLY A 124 12.55 -15.41 -6.41
CA GLY A 124 13.32 -16.57 -6.01
C GLY A 124 14.70 -16.24 -5.44
N PRO A 125 15.33 -17.21 -4.74
CA PRO A 125 16.69 -17.09 -4.25
C PRO A 125 17.68 -16.84 -5.40
N GLY A 126 18.79 -16.17 -5.10
CA GLY A 126 19.83 -15.83 -6.09
C GLY A 126 19.49 -14.63 -6.99
N THR A 127 18.35 -13.97 -6.78
CA THR A 127 18.01 -12.70 -7.44
C THR A 127 18.27 -11.51 -6.51
N ALA A 128 18.50 -10.32 -7.07
CA ALA A 128 18.63 -9.10 -6.27
C ALA A 128 17.37 -8.77 -5.45
N ALA A 129 16.21 -9.32 -5.83
CA ALA A 129 14.93 -9.13 -5.16
C ALA A 129 14.52 -10.32 -4.28
N ALA A 130 15.42 -11.28 -4.00
CA ALA A 130 15.08 -12.51 -3.28
C ALA A 130 14.32 -12.23 -1.97
N GLY A 131 13.15 -12.84 -1.82
CA GLY A 131 12.26 -12.62 -0.66
C GLY A 131 11.32 -11.41 -0.78
N SER A 132 11.52 -10.51 -1.75
CA SER A 132 10.60 -9.40 -2.02
C SER A 132 9.39 -9.89 -2.81
N ASN A 133 8.20 -9.38 -2.45
CA ASN A 133 6.99 -9.56 -3.23
C ASN A 133 6.94 -8.53 -4.37
N ARG A 134 7.12 -8.98 -5.62
CA ARG A 134 7.11 -8.12 -6.81
C ARG A 134 5.72 -7.56 -7.13
N ASN A 135 4.67 -8.19 -6.63
CA ASN A 135 3.29 -7.72 -6.73
C ASN A 135 2.82 -7.01 -5.45
N ALA A 136 3.73 -6.48 -4.62
CA ALA A 136 3.33 -5.61 -3.53
C ALA A 136 2.78 -4.29 -4.07
N ALA A 137 1.62 -3.85 -3.58
CA ALA A 137 1.08 -2.53 -3.90
C ALA A 137 1.85 -1.43 -3.16
N SER A 138 2.21 -0.38 -3.89
CA SER A 138 2.80 0.83 -3.35
C SER A 138 2.24 2.04 -4.11
N VAL A 139 2.12 3.15 -3.41
CA VAL A 139 1.56 4.40 -3.90
C VAL A 139 2.49 5.56 -3.57
N ILE A 140 2.40 6.63 -4.37
CA ILE A 140 3.02 7.92 -4.07
C ILE A 140 1.92 8.86 -3.60
N TRP A 141 2.11 9.35 -2.39
CA TRP A 141 1.33 10.43 -1.78
C TRP A 141 1.94 11.78 -2.12
N GLN A 142 1.10 12.78 -2.28
CA GLN A 142 1.51 14.18 -2.31
C GLN A 142 0.72 14.99 -1.28
N TRP A 143 1.42 15.78 -0.47
CA TRP A 143 0.80 16.82 0.36
C TRP A 143 0.42 18.01 -0.53
N VAL A 144 -0.87 18.22 -0.77
CA VAL A 144 -1.39 19.20 -1.74
C VAL A 144 -1.94 20.46 -1.10
N ALA A 145 -2.17 20.45 0.22
CA ALA A 145 -2.50 21.62 1.03
C ALA A 145 -2.17 21.31 2.51
N PRO A 146 -2.11 22.30 3.41
CA PRO A 146 -1.89 22.04 4.83
C PRO A 146 -2.90 21.00 5.36
N GLY A 147 -2.39 19.90 5.95
CA GLY A 147 -3.22 18.81 6.47
C GLY A 147 -3.90 17.92 5.42
N LYS A 148 -3.74 18.19 4.11
CA LYS A 148 -4.35 17.41 3.03
C LYS A 148 -3.29 16.71 2.17
N ARG A 149 -3.42 15.39 2.03
CA ARG A 149 -2.65 14.57 1.09
C ARG A 149 -3.57 13.79 0.15
N THR A 150 -3.03 13.36 -0.98
CA THR A 150 -3.73 12.51 -1.95
C THR A 150 -2.78 11.55 -2.63
N VAL A 151 -3.27 10.40 -3.08
CA VAL A 151 -2.51 9.47 -3.92
C VAL A 151 -2.44 10.01 -5.34
N VAL A 152 -1.23 10.18 -5.86
CA VAL A 152 -0.96 10.71 -7.20
C VAL A 152 -0.36 9.70 -8.17
N TRP A 153 0.12 8.55 -7.67
CA TRP A 153 0.69 7.47 -8.47
C TRP A 153 0.60 6.12 -7.74
N PRO A 154 0.53 4.96 -8.44
CA PRO A 154 0.37 4.82 -9.89
C PRO A 154 -1.03 5.22 -10.36
N PRO A 155 -1.26 5.44 -11.67
CA PRO A 155 -2.57 5.84 -12.19
C PRO A 155 -3.71 4.90 -11.76
N SER A 156 -3.41 3.61 -11.56
CA SER A 156 -4.36 2.61 -11.07
C SER A 156 -4.79 2.81 -9.61
N PHE A 157 -4.13 3.68 -8.85
CA PHE A 157 -4.49 4.09 -7.48
C PHE A 157 -4.67 5.61 -7.32
N ALA A 158 -4.24 6.42 -8.29
CA ALA A 158 -4.33 7.87 -8.20
C ALA A 158 -5.77 8.38 -8.07
N TYR A 159 -5.95 9.40 -7.22
CA TYR A 159 -7.19 10.17 -7.06
C TYR A 159 -7.09 11.54 -7.74
N GLU A 160 -5.90 12.15 -7.66
CA GLU A 160 -5.59 13.42 -8.33
C GLU A 160 -4.29 13.24 -9.15
N PRO A 161 -4.10 13.98 -10.25
CA PRO A 161 -2.79 14.06 -10.89
C PRO A 161 -1.77 14.73 -9.96
N LEU A 162 -0.48 14.46 -10.18
CA LEU A 162 0.56 15.17 -9.44
C LEU A 162 0.50 16.69 -9.71
N LYS A 163 0.79 17.50 -8.68
CA LYS A 163 0.91 18.96 -8.81
C LYS A 163 2.37 19.37 -8.81
N VAL A 164 2.76 20.20 -9.77
CA VAL A 164 4.10 20.79 -9.83
C VAL A 164 4.14 22.01 -8.91
N LEU A 165 5.26 22.23 -8.22
CA LEU A 165 5.45 23.44 -7.40
C LEU A 165 5.60 24.70 -8.27
N PRO A 166 5.12 25.87 -7.81
CA PRO A 166 4.41 26.08 -6.55
C PRO A 166 2.98 25.53 -6.60
N ILE A 167 2.54 24.93 -5.49
CA ILE A 167 1.14 24.55 -5.32
C ILE A 167 0.44 25.76 -4.72
N GLU A 168 -0.42 26.41 -5.50
CA GLU A 168 -1.26 27.52 -5.01
C GLU A 168 -2.15 27.00 -3.86
N GLN A 169 -2.15 27.73 -2.74
CA GLN A 169 -2.87 27.39 -1.50
C GLN A 169 -4.23 28.05 -1.45
#